data_AF-A0A946SHZ3-F1
#
_entry.id   AF-A0A946SHZ3-F1
#
_cell.length_a   1.000
_cell.length_b   1.000
_cell.length_c   1.000
_cell.angle_alpha   90.00
_cell.angle_beta   90.00
_cell.angle_gamma   90.00
#
_symmetry.space_group_name_H-M   'P 1'
#
loop_
_entity.id
_entity.type
_entity.pdbx_description
1 polymer ?
#
loop_
_entity_poly.entity_id
_entity_poly.type
_entity_poly.pdbx_seq_one_letter_code
_entity_poly.pdbx_strand_id
1 'polypeptide(L)'
;MKINLELLGDHLDGKFTLFRCKIEREGHSVNIFLSAEQMNAAAEYDDPFEAVLELQNIMADSGFTVLQTVTIENGDGSIEELEFVDAFDGITHEPWEELTPIEINTTDYGNIELVSAGGHEFIINPEPDDLKPTEIVENLKSIFNQK
;
A
#
# COMPACT_ATOMS: atom_id res chain seq x y z
N MET A 1 -6.00 0.11 -16.02
CA MET A 1 -6.81 -0.56 -14.97
C MET A 1 -6.62 0.24 -13.69
N LYS A 2 -7.67 0.44 -12.87
CA LYS A 2 -7.61 1.34 -11.71
C LYS A 2 -7.67 0.57 -10.40
N ILE A 3 -6.72 0.82 -9.51
CA ILE A 3 -6.67 0.32 -8.13
C ILE A 3 -6.92 1.49 -7.19
N ASN A 4 -7.71 1.27 -6.14
CA ASN A 4 -7.81 2.20 -5.03
C ASN A 4 -6.80 1.78 -3.96
N LEU A 5 -5.91 2.70 -3.59
CA LEU A 5 -4.95 2.55 -2.50
C LEU A 5 -5.34 3.54 -1.40
N GLU A 6 -5.94 3.03 -0.33
CA GLU A 6 -6.22 3.83 0.85
C GLU A 6 -5.05 3.73 1.83
N LEU A 7 -4.51 4.87 2.24
CA LEU A 7 -3.40 5.00 3.18
C LEU A 7 -3.97 5.43 4.53
N LEU A 8 -3.79 4.59 5.55
CA LEU A 8 -4.40 4.76 6.87
C LEU A 8 -3.31 4.95 7.92
N GLY A 9 -3.39 6.07 8.63
CA GLY A 9 -2.38 6.48 9.58
C GLY A 9 -2.92 7.43 10.64
N ASP A 10 -2.05 7.76 11.59
CA ASP A 10 -2.32 8.75 12.62
C ASP A 10 -1.64 10.07 12.25
N HIS A 11 -2.24 11.18 12.66
CA HIS A 11 -1.62 12.50 12.58
C HIS A 11 -1.50 13.07 14.00
N LEU A 12 -0.29 13.10 14.53
CA LEU A 12 -0.01 13.52 15.91
C LEU A 12 1.21 14.44 15.94
N ASP A 13 1.10 15.52 16.72
CA ASP A 13 2.15 16.53 16.90
C ASP A 13 2.66 17.09 15.55
N GLY A 14 1.75 17.31 14.60
CA GLY A 14 2.08 17.84 13.27
C GLY A 14 2.75 16.83 12.33
N LYS A 15 2.70 15.54 12.65
CA LYS A 15 3.34 14.47 11.85
C LYS A 15 2.36 13.34 11.53
N PHE A 16 2.34 12.94 10.26
CA PHE A 16 1.64 11.75 9.82
C PHE A 16 2.50 10.50 9.99
N THR A 17 1.92 9.44 10.54
CA THR A 17 2.53 8.10 10.65
C THR A 17 1.62 7.08 9.98
N LEU A 18 2.08 6.56 8.84
CA LEU A 18 1.41 5.48 8.12
C LEU A 18 1.67 4.14 8.81
N PHE A 19 0.61 3.37 9.10
CA PHE A 19 0.75 2.02 9.68
C PHE A 19 -0.08 0.97 8.96
N ARG A 20 -1.01 1.36 8.10
CA ARG A 20 -1.83 0.43 7.32
C ARG A 20 -2.12 1.00 5.94
N CYS A 21 -2.18 0.13 4.95
CA CYS A 21 -2.81 0.45 3.68
C CYS A 21 -3.86 -0.58 3.31
N LYS A 22 -4.81 -0.17 2.47
CA LYS A 22 -5.82 -1.05 1.90
C LYS A 22 -5.79 -0.91 0.39
N ILE A 23 -5.61 -2.03 -0.30
CA ILE A 23 -5.73 -2.10 -1.76
C ILE A 23 -7.08 -2.70 -2.12
N GLU A 24 -7.79 -2.05 -3.05
CA GLU A 24 -9.12 -2.46 -3.47
C GLU A 24 -9.31 -2.33 -4.98
N ARG A 25 -9.91 -3.36 -5.58
CA ARG A 25 -10.38 -3.34 -6.96
C ARG A 25 -11.49 -4.39 -7.16
N GLU A 26 -12.53 -4.03 -7.91
CA GLU A 26 -13.57 -4.96 -8.37
C GLU A 26 -14.24 -5.79 -7.26
N GLY A 27 -14.39 -5.22 -6.06
CA GLY A 27 -15.01 -5.89 -4.91
C GLY A 27 -14.07 -6.79 -4.11
N HIS A 28 -12.80 -6.88 -4.49
CA HIS A 28 -11.74 -7.51 -3.72
C HIS A 28 -10.93 -6.46 -2.97
N SER A 29 -10.59 -6.76 -1.72
CA SER A 29 -9.77 -5.88 -0.89
C SER A 29 -8.80 -6.66 -0.03
N VAL A 30 -7.61 -6.09 0.18
CA VAL A 30 -6.62 -6.57 1.15
C VAL A 30 -6.22 -5.42 2.04
N ASN A 31 -6.33 -5.59 3.35
CA ASN A 31 -5.71 -4.72 4.33
C ASN A 31 -4.30 -5.23 4.61
N ILE A 32 -3.34 -4.33 4.66
CA ILE A 32 -1.92 -4.62 4.89
C ILE A 32 -1.48 -3.75 6.06
N PHE A 33 -1.19 -4.37 7.19
CA PHE A 33 -0.50 -3.72 8.30
C PHE A 33 1.00 -3.66 8.01
N LEU A 34 1.59 -2.48 8.16
CA LEU A 34 2.99 -2.26 7.89
C LEU A 34 3.83 -2.77 9.06
N SER A 35 4.92 -3.47 8.73
CA SER A 35 5.85 -3.95 9.73
C SER A 35 6.60 -2.79 10.39
N ALA A 36 7.17 -3.03 11.57
CA ALA A 36 8.03 -2.04 12.22
C ALA A 36 9.22 -1.63 11.33
N GLU A 37 9.74 -2.53 10.49
CA GLU A 37 10.81 -2.22 9.55
C GLU A 37 10.34 -1.23 8.47
N GLN A 38 9.17 -1.46 7.87
CA GLN A 38 8.57 -0.57 6.88
C GLN A 38 8.28 0.82 7.49
N MET A 39 7.70 0.86 8.70
CA MET A 39 7.45 2.12 9.40
C MET A 39 8.73 2.87 9.78
N ASN A 40 9.80 2.15 10.13
CA ASN A 40 11.09 2.76 10.45
C ASN A 40 11.77 3.38 9.21
N ALA A 41 11.63 2.77 8.04
CA ALA A 41 12.13 3.34 6.78
C ALA A 41 11.52 4.73 6.53
N ALA A 42 10.22 4.89 6.70
CA ALA A 42 9.55 6.19 6.61
C ALA A 42 10.14 7.25 7.56
N ALA A 43 10.53 6.87 8.78
CA ALA A 43 11.17 7.77 9.71
C ALA A 43 12.60 8.16 9.31
N GLU A 44 13.34 7.27 8.65
CA GLU A 44 14.71 7.52 8.18
C GLU A 44 14.75 8.54 7.03
N TYR A 45 13.78 8.46 6.13
CA TYR A 45 13.69 9.33 4.95
C TYR A 45 12.85 10.61 5.16
N ASP A 46 12.24 10.77 6.33
CA ASP A 46 11.29 11.87 6.64
C ASP A 46 10.14 11.95 5.62
N ASP A 47 9.73 10.79 5.10
CA ASP A 47 8.63 10.61 4.15
C ASP A 47 7.73 9.46 4.62
N PRO A 48 6.47 9.75 5.03
CA PRO A 48 5.56 8.71 5.51
C PRO A 48 5.20 7.67 4.44
N PHE A 49 5.32 7.99 3.15
CA PHE A 49 4.96 7.10 2.06
C PHE A 49 6.08 6.14 1.66
N GLU A 50 7.29 6.35 2.15
CA GLU A 50 8.42 5.42 1.93
C GLU A 50 8.06 3.98 2.34
N ALA A 51 7.27 3.84 3.41
CA ALA A 51 6.83 2.52 3.91
C ALA A 51 5.98 1.72 2.91
N VAL A 52 5.40 2.38 1.91
CA VAL A 52 4.60 1.77 0.82
C VAL A 52 5.14 2.07 -0.58
N LEU A 53 6.29 2.74 -0.69
CA LEU A 53 6.86 3.18 -1.96
C LEU A 53 7.05 1.99 -2.91
N GLU A 54 7.63 0.89 -2.42
CA GLU A 54 7.84 -0.31 -3.23
C GLU A 54 6.53 -0.95 -3.68
N LEU A 55 5.47 -0.91 -2.86
CA LEU A 55 4.14 -1.37 -3.27
C LEU A 55 3.57 -0.50 -4.40
N GLN A 56 3.76 0.83 -4.33
CA GLN A 56 3.35 1.75 -5.38
C GLN A 56 4.15 1.54 -6.67
N ASN A 57 5.47 1.34 -6.56
CA ASN A 57 6.34 1.03 -7.69
C ASN A 57 5.92 -0.26 -8.40
N ILE A 58 5.62 -1.33 -7.63
CA ILE A 58 5.12 -2.59 -8.19
C ILE A 58 3.84 -2.37 -9.00
N MET A 59 2.90 -1.56 -8.50
CA MET A 59 1.66 -1.26 -9.23
C MET A 59 1.91 -0.45 -10.50
N ALA A 60 2.83 0.53 -10.45
CA ALA A 60 3.18 1.37 -11.58
C ALA A 60 3.94 0.59 -12.68
N ASP A 61 4.86 -0.29 -12.31
CA ASP A 61 5.55 -1.23 -13.22
C ASP A 61 4.58 -2.18 -13.93
N SER A 62 3.50 -2.52 -13.24
CA SER A 62 2.51 -3.49 -13.70
C SER A 62 1.36 -2.85 -14.48
N GLY A 63 1.49 -1.55 -14.81
CA GLY A 63 0.56 -0.80 -15.64
C GLY A 63 -0.78 -0.44 -14.97
N PHE A 64 -0.81 -0.38 -13.63
CA PHE A 64 -2.00 0.05 -12.88
C PHE A 64 -1.97 1.56 -12.64
N THR A 65 -3.08 2.22 -12.97
CA THR A 65 -3.37 3.56 -12.46
C THR A 65 -3.83 3.41 -11.01
N VAL A 66 -3.26 4.18 -10.09
CA VAL A 66 -3.58 4.10 -8.66
C VAL A 66 -4.28 5.39 -8.24
N LEU A 67 -5.48 5.28 -7.65
CA LEU A 67 -6.07 6.36 -6.88
C LEU A 67 -5.65 6.18 -5.43
N GLN A 68 -4.82 7.10 -4.97
CA GLN A 68 -4.42 7.23 -3.58
C GLN A 68 -5.47 8.04 -2.82
N THR A 69 -5.87 7.57 -1.65
CA THR A 69 -6.63 8.34 -0.66
C THR A 69 -5.95 8.23 0.71
N VAL A 70 -6.16 9.23 1.56
CA VAL A 70 -5.59 9.29 2.91
C VAL A 70 -6.73 9.32 3.93
N THR A 71 -6.65 8.42 4.90
CA THR A 71 -7.57 8.36 6.04
C THR A 71 -6.78 8.54 7.33
N ILE A 72 -7.08 9.61 8.07
CA ILE A 72 -6.53 9.85 9.41
C ILE A 72 -7.40 9.09 10.43
N GLU A 73 -6.86 8.08 11.10
CA GLU A 73 -7.59 7.31 12.11
C GLU A 73 -7.61 8.01 13.47
N ASN A 74 -6.47 8.57 13.89
CA ASN A 74 -6.37 9.46 15.04
C ASN A 74 -5.67 10.77 14.63
N GLY A 75 -6.43 11.86 14.64
CA GLY A 75 -5.95 13.20 14.31
C GLY A 75 -5.80 14.10 15.53
N ASP A 76 -4.87 15.05 15.45
CA ASP A 76 -4.70 16.13 16.42
C ASP A 76 -5.52 17.39 16.08
N GLY A 77 -6.17 17.41 14.90
CA GLY A 77 -7.01 18.50 14.41
C GLY A 77 -6.22 19.77 14.11
N SER A 78 -4.90 19.63 13.90
CA SER A 78 -3.99 20.72 13.60
C SER A 78 -4.21 21.27 12.17
N ILE A 79 -3.61 22.43 11.88
CA ILE A 79 -3.62 22.96 10.51
C ILE A 79 -2.78 22.05 9.62
N GLU A 80 -1.67 21.54 10.16
CA GLU A 80 -0.77 20.60 9.52
C GLU A 80 -1.50 19.32 9.08
N GLU A 81 -2.44 18.81 9.88
CA GLU A 81 -3.29 17.67 9.50
C GLU A 81 -4.15 17.99 8.26
N LEU A 82 -4.81 19.16 8.26
CA LEU A 82 -5.65 19.59 7.15
C LEU A 82 -4.82 19.82 5.88
N GLU A 83 -3.65 20.45 6.01
CA GLU A 83 -2.71 20.67 4.91
C GLU A 83 -2.17 19.34 4.36
N PHE A 84 -1.90 18.35 5.23
CA PHE A 84 -1.48 17.02 4.81
C PHE A 84 -2.56 16.31 3.98
N VAL A 85 -3.81 16.31 4.47
CA VAL A 85 -4.92 15.69 3.74
C VAL A 85 -5.18 16.40 2.41
N ASP A 86 -5.21 17.73 2.38
CA ASP A 86 -5.39 18.50 1.13
C ASP A 86 -4.26 18.25 0.12
N ALA A 87 -3.04 18.04 0.60
CA ALA A 87 -1.89 17.77 -0.24
C ALA A 87 -1.87 16.36 -0.84
N PHE A 88 -2.36 15.34 -0.13
CA PHE A 88 -2.10 13.93 -0.46
C PHE A 88 -3.33 13.05 -0.69
N ASP A 89 -4.53 13.51 -0.34
CA ASP A 89 -5.77 12.78 -0.59
C ASP A 89 -6.27 12.95 -2.04
N GLY A 90 -6.83 11.87 -2.59
CA GLY A 90 -7.44 11.88 -3.93
C GLY A 90 -6.46 11.98 -5.10
N ILE A 91 -5.15 11.79 -4.87
CA ILE A 91 -4.14 11.81 -5.93
C ILE A 91 -4.28 10.60 -6.84
N THR A 92 -4.17 10.81 -8.15
CA THR A 92 -4.07 9.71 -9.12
C THR A 92 -2.64 9.62 -9.66
N HIS A 93 -2.05 8.43 -9.53
CA HIS A 93 -0.74 8.07 -10.06
C HIS A 93 -0.91 7.26 -11.34
N GLU A 94 -0.26 7.69 -12.42
CA GLU A 94 -0.25 6.97 -13.69
C GLU A 94 0.92 5.98 -13.74
N PRO A 95 0.76 4.82 -14.42
CA PRO A 95 1.84 3.83 -14.53
C PRO A 95 3.00 4.28 -15.42
N TRP A 96 4.14 3.59 -15.30
CA TRP A 96 5.35 3.87 -16.08
C TRP A 96 5.32 3.25 -17.50
N GLU A 97 5.01 1.97 -17.59
CA GLU A 97 5.16 1.16 -18.81
C GLU A 97 3.96 0.22 -19.09
N GLU A 98 4.08 -0.63 -20.12
CA GLU A 98 3.08 -1.63 -20.50
C GLU A 98 2.88 -2.70 -19.41
N LEU A 99 1.72 -3.36 -19.46
CA LEU A 99 1.24 -4.31 -18.46
C LEU A 99 2.16 -5.52 -18.28
N THR A 100 2.88 -5.57 -17.14
CA THR A 100 3.64 -6.75 -16.70
C THR A 100 2.99 -7.41 -15.49
N PRO A 101 2.93 -8.76 -15.40
CA PRO A 101 2.34 -9.43 -14.25
C PRO A 101 3.14 -9.20 -12.96
N ILE A 102 2.43 -9.11 -11.82
CA ILE A 102 3.03 -9.15 -10.48
C ILE A 102 3.17 -10.61 -10.05
N GLU A 103 4.37 -11.03 -9.69
CA GLU A 103 4.60 -12.32 -9.05
C GLU A 103 4.16 -12.25 -7.58
N ILE A 104 3.42 -13.27 -7.13
CA ILE A 104 2.89 -13.36 -5.78
C ILE A 104 3.35 -14.69 -5.19
N ASN A 105 4.32 -14.64 -4.28
CA ASN A 105 4.94 -15.81 -3.67
C ASN A 105 4.55 -15.89 -2.19
N THR A 106 4.40 -17.10 -1.67
CA THR A 106 4.23 -17.32 -0.22
C THR A 106 5.53 -17.91 0.33
N THR A 107 6.04 -17.33 1.41
CA THR A 107 7.27 -17.81 2.06
C THR A 107 6.98 -18.94 3.04
N ASP A 108 8.02 -19.64 3.49
CA ASP A 108 7.91 -20.74 4.48
C ASP A 108 7.31 -20.30 5.83
N TYR A 109 7.26 -19.00 6.10
CA TYR A 109 6.70 -18.42 7.33
C TYR A 109 5.29 -17.85 7.15
N GLY A 110 4.69 -18.00 5.96
CA GLY A 110 3.35 -17.50 5.66
C GLY A 110 3.30 -16.03 5.25
N ASN A 111 4.45 -15.36 5.09
CA ASN A 111 4.52 -14.04 4.50
C ASN A 111 4.21 -14.13 3.01
N ILE A 112 3.78 -13.02 2.43
CA ILE A 112 3.48 -12.92 1.01
C ILE A 112 4.43 -11.89 0.41
N GLU A 113 5.17 -12.31 -0.61
CA GLU A 113 6.10 -11.47 -1.36
C GLU A 113 5.46 -11.11 -2.69
N LEU A 114 5.49 -9.82 -3.00
CA LEU A 114 5.11 -9.25 -4.29
C LEU A 114 6.38 -8.84 -5.03
N VAL A 115 6.50 -9.23 -6.29
CA VAL A 115 7.65 -8.85 -7.14
C VAL A 115 7.14 -8.35 -8.49
N SER A 116 7.63 -7.19 -8.93
CA SER A 116 7.36 -6.66 -10.28
C SER A 116 8.45 -7.06 -11.29
N ALA A 117 8.14 -6.90 -12.57
CA ALA A 117 9.14 -7.05 -13.63
C ALA A 117 10.27 -6.01 -13.57
N GLY A 118 10.04 -4.87 -12.91
CA GLY A 118 11.04 -3.84 -12.65
C GLY A 118 12.03 -4.20 -11.54
N GLY A 119 11.79 -5.30 -10.80
CA GLY A 119 12.63 -5.75 -9.69
C GLY A 119 12.30 -5.10 -8.35
N HIS A 120 11.13 -4.45 -8.25
CA HIS A 120 10.61 -3.94 -6.98
C HIS A 120 9.97 -5.07 -6.17
N GLU A 121 10.21 -5.07 -4.86
CA GLU A 121 9.80 -6.14 -3.95
C GLU A 121 9.06 -5.56 -2.74
N PHE A 122 7.95 -6.21 -2.34
CA PHE A 122 7.20 -5.81 -1.16
C PHE A 122 6.70 -7.01 -0.37
N ILE A 123 6.95 -7.01 0.94
CA ILE A 123 6.53 -8.09 1.85
C ILE A 123 5.29 -7.68 2.62
N ILE A 124 4.25 -8.52 2.54
CA ILE A 124 3.08 -8.50 3.39
C ILE A 124 3.29 -9.55 4.49
N ASN A 125 3.16 -9.12 5.74
CA ASN A 125 3.22 -9.99 6.92
C ASN A 125 1.80 -10.11 7.49
N PRO A 126 1.04 -11.17 7.16
CA PRO A 126 -0.32 -11.33 7.68
C PRO A 126 -0.32 -11.37 9.21
N GLU A 127 -1.19 -10.57 9.83
CA GLU A 127 -1.39 -10.61 11.28
C GLU A 127 -2.24 -11.83 11.70
N PRO A 128 -2.18 -12.26 12.97
CA PRO A 128 -2.96 -13.40 13.46
C PRO A 128 -4.47 -13.26 13.28
N ASP A 129 -4.98 -12.02 13.27
CA ASP A 129 -6.40 -11.69 13.12
C ASP A 129 -6.77 -11.36 11.65
N ASP A 130 -5.81 -11.39 10.72
CA ASP A 130 -6.06 -11.20 9.30
C ASP A 130 -6.70 -12.44 8.64
N LEU A 131 -7.09 -12.26 7.37
CA LEU A 131 -7.39 -13.38 6.48
C LEU A 131 -6.21 -14.36 6.43
N LYS A 132 -6.49 -15.63 6.17
CA LYS A 132 -5.40 -16.61 5.98
C LYS A 132 -4.52 -16.17 4.80
N PRO A 133 -3.21 -16.47 4.82
CA PRO A 133 -2.31 -16.12 3.71
C PRO A 133 -2.85 -16.55 2.33
N THR A 134 -3.50 -17.71 2.25
CA THR A 134 -4.13 -18.20 1.01
C THR A 134 -5.26 -17.30 0.52
N GLU A 135 -6.11 -16.79 1.42
CA GLU A 135 -7.22 -15.89 1.09
C GLU A 135 -6.70 -14.51 0.69
N ILE A 136 -5.64 -14.03 1.35
CA ILE A 136 -4.93 -12.82 0.94
C ILE A 136 -4.38 -12.98 -0.48
N VAL A 137 -3.66 -14.08 -0.77
CA VAL A 137 -3.14 -14.37 -2.11
C VAL A 137 -4.24 -14.43 -3.17
N GLU A 138 -5.40 -15.05 -2.87
CA GLU A 138 -6.54 -15.10 -3.80
C GLU A 138 -7.11 -13.70 -4.09
N ASN A 139 -7.23 -12.85 -3.07
CA ASN A 139 -7.66 -11.47 -3.26
C ASN A 139 -6.62 -10.65 -4.05
N LEU A 140 -5.33 -10.77 -3.73
CA LEU A 140 -4.25 -10.11 -4.48
C LEU A 140 -4.25 -10.52 -5.96
N LYS A 141 -4.40 -11.82 -6.25
CA LYS A 141 -4.53 -12.31 -7.63
C LYS A 141 -5.73 -11.73 -8.36
N SER A 142 -6.83 -11.49 -7.65
CA SER A 142 -8.04 -10.90 -8.23
C SER A 142 -7.87 -9.39 -8.45
N ILE A 143 -7.28 -8.67 -7.50
CA ILE A 143 -6.97 -7.24 -7.60
C ILE A 143 -5.99 -6.97 -8.75
N PHE A 144 -4.92 -7.75 -8.83
CA PHE A 144 -3.86 -7.59 -9.84
C PHE A 144 -4.12 -8.37 -11.13
N ASN A 145 -5.33 -8.93 -11.31
CA ASN A 145 -5.68 -9.59 -12.56
C ASN A 145 -5.74 -8.58 -13.72
N GLN A 146 -5.00 -8.85 -14.80
CA GLN A 146 -4.88 -7.95 -15.96
C GLN A 146 -5.92 -8.22 -17.07
N LYS A 147 -6.86 -9.14 -16.84
CA LYS A 147 -7.94 -9.47 -17.78
C LYS A 147 -9.11 -8.50 -17.71
#